data_AF-A0AAU3HXP1-F1
#
_entry.id   AF-A0AAU3HXP1-F1
#
_cell.length_a   1.000
_cell.length_b   1.000
_cell.length_c   1.000
_cell.angle_alpha   90.00
_cell.angle_beta   90.00
_cell.angle_gamma   90.00
#
_symmetry.space_group_name_H-M   'P 1'
#
loop_
_entity.id
_entity.type
_entity.pdbx_description
1 polymer ?
#
loop_
_entity_poly.entity_id
_entity_poly.type
_entity_poly.pdbx_seq_one_letter_code
_entity_poly.pdbx_strand_id
1 'polypeptide(L)'
;MHAVRSSHPRRKGARALTVLLAAAALAAGPLVPASSAPRTGDAEDFTQVAYRGYIFTVPDSWRIVDLKKHPDTCVRFDRHAVYLGTPGTDQNCPARASGRTEALLVQPAPVAPRAVTENPTARTYRATADRIAVTAAYGYDRARIQDVLSSAGLPVAAARREEPAQQRAAAPLPKDATSFRGEGFDACTAPSQSAMDAWRDDSPYGAIGVYIGGLNRACAQQHLTADWVRTQYTRGWRFFPLYVGRQPSSDGGSCGGGCAAITSPVSQGTAGADDAVKQAAALGFGKGTVLYLDLEHYEPGGKVTDSVLAYLQAYTVRLHALGYRSGAYGNTSSLVSDLIANKSRVTLPDVIHFARWNRVSSTSDSSIPSTLWNKHQRVHQYVGDTTETHGGVRISIDRDRLDVD
;
A
#
# COMPACT_ATOMS: atom_id res chain seq x y z
N MET A 1 -31.06 -7.60 46.37
CA MET A 1 -31.67 -6.73 47.39
C MET A 1 -31.40 -5.27 47.02
N HIS A 2 -32.45 -4.46 47.05
CA HIS A 2 -32.54 -3.08 46.61
C HIS A 2 -31.57 -2.10 47.30
N ALA A 3 -31.10 -1.08 46.58
CA ALA A 3 -31.56 0.31 46.79
C ALA A 3 -30.96 1.30 45.78
N VAL A 4 -31.85 2.06 45.16
CA VAL A 4 -31.62 3.31 44.41
C VAL A 4 -31.97 4.47 45.34
N ARG A 5 -31.22 5.59 45.31
CA ARG A 5 -31.80 6.96 45.39
C ARG A 5 -30.79 8.08 45.08
N SER A 6 -31.32 9.09 44.38
CA SER A 6 -30.73 10.35 43.90
C SER A 6 -30.51 11.37 45.03
N SER A 7 -29.74 12.46 44.88
CA SER A 7 -30.15 13.70 44.20
C SER A 7 -29.04 14.79 44.31
N HIS A 8 -28.99 15.70 43.33
CA HIS A 8 -28.15 16.93 43.29
C HIS A 8 -28.71 18.06 44.18
N PRO A 9 -27.90 19.08 44.53
CA PRO A 9 -28.04 20.36 43.82
C PRO A 9 -26.73 21.16 43.57
N ARG A 10 -26.80 22.03 42.55
CA ARG A 10 -25.83 23.06 42.14
C ARG A 10 -25.62 24.13 43.21
N ARG A 11 -24.40 24.70 43.31
CA ARG A 11 -24.18 26.12 43.68
C ARG A 11 -23.02 26.73 42.90
N LYS A 12 -23.31 27.89 42.29
CA LYS A 12 -22.36 28.84 41.72
C LYS A 12 -21.66 29.61 42.84
N GLY A 13 -20.41 30.01 42.63
CA GLY A 13 -19.72 30.95 43.51
C GLY A 13 -18.48 31.52 42.83
N ALA A 14 -18.61 32.68 42.22
CA ALA A 14 -17.50 33.53 41.82
C ALA A 14 -16.96 34.26 43.06
N ARG A 15 -15.63 34.36 43.19
CA ARG A 15 -14.98 35.36 44.05
C ARG A 15 -13.75 35.92 43.34
N ALA A 16 -13.82 37.20 43.05
CA ALA A 16 -12.68 38.07 42.77
C ALA A 16 -11.93 38.38 44.07
N LEU A 17 -10.62 38.57 43.98
CA LEU A 17 -9.85 39.35 44.95
C LEU A 17 -8.65 39.99 44.22
N THR A 18 -8.78 41.31 44.08
CA THR A 18 -7.78 42.33 43.76
C THR A 18 -6.67 42.36 44.81
N VAL A 19 -5.55 43.06 44.51
CA VAL A 19 -4.48 43.64 45.38
C VAL A 19 -3.11 43.29 44.72
N LEU A 20 -2.14 44.16 44.42
CA LEU A 20 -1.78 45.52 44.85
C LEU A 20 -0.89 46.16 43.75
N LEU A 21 -1.07 47.45 43.47
CA LEU A 21 -0.16 48.26 42.65
C LEU A 21 1.04 48.70 43.50
N ALA A 22 2.25 48.41 43.05
CA ALA A 22 3.47 49.06 43.49
C ALA A 22 4.18 49.67 42.27
N ALA A 23 4.22 50.99 42.22
CA ALA A 23 4.94 51.76 41.21
C ALA A 23 6.41 51.87 41.63
N ALA A 24 7.31 51.37 40.79
CA ALA A 24 8.74 51.66 40.86
C ALA A 24 9.19 52.16 39.49
N ALA A 25 9.55 53.44 39.42
CA ALA A 25 10.11 54.08 38.23
C ALA A 25 11.55 53.59 38.02
N LEU A 26 11.81 52.96 36.88
CA LEU A 26 13.15 52.63 36.38
C LEU A 26 13.20 52.91 34.87
N ALA A 27 14.32 53.50 34.46
CA ALA A 27 14.56 54.16 33.19
C ALA A 27 14.21 53.34 31.94
N ALA A 28 13.57 53.99 30.97
CA ALA A 28 13.34 53.49 29.63
C ALA A 28 14.64 53.48 28.82
N GLY A 29 15.34 52.35 28.80
CA GLY A 29 16.24 51.97 27.70
C GLY A 29 15.45 51.19 26.65
N PRO A 30 15.77 51.27 25.35
CA PRO A 30 15.05 50.52 24.33
C PRO A 30 15.24 49.01 24.58
N LEU A 31 14.17 48.34 25.00
CA LEU A 31 14.04 46.89 24.96
C LEU A 31 13.94 46.50 23.49
N VAL A 32 15.07 46.16 22.89
CA VAL A 32 15.06 45.34 21.68
C VAL A 32 14.40 44.02 22.07
N PRO A 33 13.29 43.59 21.43
CA PRO A 33 12.79 42.25 21.65
C PRO A 33 13.93 41.32 21.25
N ALA A 34 14.47 40.57 22.22
CA ALA A 34 15.27 39.41 21.90
C ALA A 34 14.35 38.48 21.10
N SER A 35 14.43 38.55 19.78
CA SER A 35 13.91 37.52 18.91
C SER A 35 14.59 36.24 19.37
N SER A 36 13.85 35.43 20.14
CA SER A 36 14.15 34.02 20.27
C SER A 36 14.30 33.51 18.85
N ALA A 37 15.55 33.25 18.46
CA ALA A 37 15.85 32.60 17.20
C ALA A 37 14.93 31.39 17.09
N PRO A 38 14.32 31.13 15.92
CA PRO A 38 13.59 29.89 15.72
C PRO A 38 14.53 28.77 16.15
N ARG A 39 14.05 27.85 17.01
CA ARG A 39 14.77 26.62 17.32
C ARG A 39 15.17 26.05 15.97
N THR A 40 16.48 26.01 15.70
CA THR A 40 17.03 25.10 14.71
C THR A 40 16.37 23.76 15.01
N GLY A 41 15.61 23.23 14.05
CA GLY A 41 14.93 21.95 14.20
C GLY A 41 15.91 20.96 14.81
N ASP A 42 15.45 20.17 15.78
CA ASP A 42 16.27 19.19 16.48
C ASP A 42 17.21 18.53 15.46
N ALA A 43 18.52 18.69 15.67
CA ALA A 43 19.50 18.10 14.79
C ALA A 43 19.21 16.59 14.78
N GLU A 44 18.74 16.08 13.65
CA GLU A 44 18.43 14.66 13.51
C GLU A 44 19.76 13.89 13.59
N ASP A 45 19.83 12.94 14.51
CA ASP A 45 21.01 12.11 14.68
C ASP A 45 21.08 11.04 13.59
N PHE A 46 22.29 10.71 13.16
CA PHE A 46 22.54 9.74 12.10
C PHE A 46 23.40 8.59 12.59
N THR A 47 23.14 7.40 12.05
CA THR A 47 23.92 6.19 12.29
C THR A 47 24.48 5.63 10.99
N GLN A 48 25.63 4.96 11.09
CA GLN A 48 26.30 4.30 9.98
C GLN A 48 26.00 2.80 10.00
N VAL A 49 25.41 2.31 8.91
CA VAL A 49 25.08 0.92 8.71
C VAL A 49 26.03 0.30 7.71
N ALA A 50 26.93 -0.56 8.18
CA ALA A 50 27.89 -1.24 7.32
C ALA A 50 27.33 -2.58 6.79
N TYR A 51 27.45 -2.81 5.48
CA TYR A 51 27.11 -4.09 4.88
C TYR A 51 27.99 -4.39 3.67
N ARG A 52 28.70 -5.52 3.68
CA ARG A 52 29.55 -6.01 2.57
C ARG A 52 30.54 -4.97 2.01
N GLY A 53 31.09 -4.10 2.86
CA GLY A 53 32.07 -3.08 2.49
C GLY A 53 31.47 -1.73 2.06
N TYR A 54 30.15 -1.57 2.20
CA TYR A 54 29.44 -0.31 1.98
C TYR A 54 28.96 0.24 3.31
N ILE A 55 28.89 1.57 3.42
CA ILE A 55 28.42 2.28 4.62
C ILE A 55 27.23 3.13 4.21
N PHE A 56 26.07 2.89 4.81
CA PHE A 56 24.87 3.69 4.60
C PHE A 56 24.65 4.58 5.83
N THR A 57 24.67 5.89 5.64
CA THR A 57 24.32 6.86 6.69
C THR A 57 22.82 7.09 6.66
N VAL A 58 22.12 6.71 7.72
CA VAL A 58 20.65 6.81 7.85
C VAL A 58 20.30 7.50 9.18
N PRO A 59 19.12 8.11 9.32
CA PRO A 59 18.66 8.59 10.61
C PRO A 59 18.66 7.48 11.67
N ASP A 60 19.06 7.80 12.89
CA ASP A 60 19.14 6.86 14.01
C ASP A 60 17.78 6.22 14.38
N SER A 61 16.69 6.94 14.08
CA SER A 61 15.31 6.50 14.23
C SER A 61 14.91 5.35 13.30
N TRP A 62 15.68 5.07 12.24
CA TRP A 62 15.38 3.99 11.31
C TRP A 62 15.66 2.62 11.92
N ARG A 63 14.71 1.70 11.81
CA ARG A 63 14.91 0.33 12.30
C ARG A 63 15.89 -0.41 11.38
N ILE A 64 17.01 -0.89 11.94
CA ILE A 64 17.97 -1.75 11.22
C ILE A 64 17.62 -3.22 11.50
N VAL A 65 17.45 -4.01 10.44
CA VAL A 65 17.08 -5.43 10.52
C VAL A 65 18.08 -6.30 9.75
N ASP A 66 18.73 -7.21 10.45
CA ASP A 66 19.50 -8.30 9.84
C ASP A 66 18.56 -9.47 9.52
N LEU A 67 18.26 -9.65 8.23
CA LEU A 67 17.34 -10.68 7.73
C LEU A 67 17.90 -12.10 7.88
N LYS A 68 19.21 -12.27 8.10
CA LYS A 68 19.76 -13.59 8.44
C LYS A 68 19.42 -13.97 9.87
N LYS A 69 19.35 -12.99 10.78
CA LYS A 69 18.99 -13.19 12.19
C LYS A 69 17.47 -13.22 12.41
N HIS A 70 16.73 -12.50 11.59
CA HIS A 70 15.27 -12.40 11.64
C HIS A 70 14.64 -12.75 10.29
N PRO A 71 14.76 -14.01 9.84
CA PRO A 71 14.35 -14.44 8.50
C PRO A 71 12.83 -14.33 8.27
N ASP A 72 12.05 -14.31 9.34
CA ASP A 72 10.60 -14.16 9.34
C ASP A 72 10.14 -12.70 9.28
N THR A 73 11.05 -11.72 9.25
CA THR A 73 10.66 -10.31 9.17
C THR A 73 10.06 -9.98 7.81
N CYS A 74 8.84 -9.44 7.82
CA CYS A 74 8.25 -8.85 6.62
C CYS A 74 8.98 -7.60 6.17
N VAL A 75 9.55 -7.62 4.97
CA VAL A 75 10.14 -6.45 4.35
C VAL A 75 9.04 -5.53 3.83
N ARG A 76 8.87 -4.38 4.48
CA ARG A 76 7.92 -3.33 4.06
C ARG A 76 8.60 -1.98 3.83
N PHE A 77 8.08 -1.25 2.86
CA PHE A 77 8.55 0.06 2.44
C PHE A 77 7.65 1.22 2.88
N ASP A 78 6.64 0.96 3.72
CA ASP A 78 5.77 1.95 4.36
C ASP A 78 6.28 2.39 5.74
N ARG A 79 7.46 1.95 6.15
CA ARG A 79 8.10 2.31 7.41
C ARG A 79 9.60 2.56 7.22
N HIS A 80 10.15 3.50 7.98
CA HIS A 80 11.57 3.79 7.96
C HIS A 80 12.40 2.62 8.50
N ALA A 81 13.12 1.94 7.61
CA ALA A 81 13.90 0.76 7.96
C ALA A 81 15.04 0.49 6.98
N VAL A 82 16.10 -0.16 7.47
CA VAL A 82 17.17 -0.76 6.67
C VAL A 82 17.16 -2.26 6.88
N TYR A 83 16.82 -3.01 5.84
CA TYR A 83 16.87 -4.48 5.82
C TYR A 83 18.16 -4.95 5.16
N LEU A 84 18.93 -5.77 5.87
CA LEU A 84 20.22 -6.30 5.42
C LEU A 84 20.14 -7.81 5.21
N GLY A 85 20.48 -8.28 4.02
CA GLY A 85 20.46 -9.71 3.68
C GLY A 85 19.38 -10.09 2.68
N THR A 86 19.29 -11.39 2.41
CA THR A 86 18.23 -11.95 1.56
C THR A 86 16.97 -12.15 2.41
N PRO A 87 15.80 -11.63 2.02
CA PRO A 87 14.59 -11.87 2.79
C PRO A 87 14.19 -13.35 2.78
N GLY A 88 13.66 -13.82 3.92
CA GLY A 88 13.23 -15.20 4.06
C GLY A 88 12.07 -15.56 3.14
N THR A 89 11.88 -16.85 2.89
CA THR A 89 10.80 -17.36 2.03
C THR A 89 9.42 -17.19 2.67
N ASP A 90 9.34 -17.32 4.00
CA ASP A 90 8.10 -17.34 4.76
C ASP A 90 8.12 -16.22 5.81
N GLN A 91 7.76 -15.02 5.38
CA GLN A 91 7.77 -13.81 6.21
C GLN A 91 6.43 -13.62 6.92
N ASN A 92 6.49 -13.12 8.16
CA ASN A 92 5.34 -12.72 8.96
C ASN A 92 4.83 -11.34 8.51
N CYS A 93 4.21 -11.30 7.34
CA CYS A 93 3.59 -10.10 6.79
C CYS A 93 2.17 -9.88 7.33
N PRO A 94 1.73 -8.61 7.43
CA PRO A 94 0.31 -8.31 7.69
C PRO A 94 -0.54 -8.74 6.48
N ALA A 95 -1.86 -8.84 6.68
CA ALA A 95 -2.78 -9.11 5.58
C ALA A 95 -2.68 -8.04 4.49
N ARG A 96 -2.64 -6.77 4.93
CA ARG A 96 -2.50 -5.59 4.06
C ARG A 96 -1.54 -4.56 4.66
N ALA A 97 -0.92 -3.79 3.78
CA ALA A 97 -0.15 -2.59 4.14
C ALA A 97 -0.08 -1.65 2.94
N SER A 98 -0.26 -0.36 3.19
CA SER A 98 -0.27 0.67 2.15
C SER A 98 0.52 1.89 2.58
N GLY A 99 0.98 2.63 1.58
CA GLY A 99 1.86 3.77 1.74
C GLY A 99 3.32 3.44 1.43
N ARG A 100 4.13 4.49 1.41
CA ARG A 100 5.54 4.39 1.09
C ARG A 100 6.32 5.50 1.75
N THR A 101 7.48 5.15 2.28
CA THR A 101 8.42 6.06 2.91
C THR A 101 9.85 5.70 2.52
N GLU A 102 10.81 6.46 3.00
CA GLU A 102 12.23 6.17 2.81
C GLU A 102 12.62 4.90 3.57
N ALA A 103 13.02 3.86 2.82
CA ALA A 103 13.39 2.56 3.36
C ALA A 103 14.34 1.82 2.41
N LEU A 104 15.24 1.01 2.96
CA LEU A 104 16.30 0.32 2.21
C LEU A 104 16.22 -1.19 2.40
N LEU A 105 16.31 -1.95 1.32
CA LEU A 105 16.66 -3.37 1.33
C LEU A 105 18.01 -3.53 0.61
N VAL A 106 19.02 -4.04 1.32
CA VAL A 106 20.37 -4.29 0.82
C VAL A 106 20.65 -5.79 0.83
N GLN A 107 20.66 -6.39 -0.35
CA GLN A 107 20.83 -7.82 -0.56
C GLN A 107 22.25 -8.16 -0.98
N PRO A 108 22.74 -9.39 -0.69
CA PRO A 108 23.91 -9.91 -1.40
C PRO A 108 23.60 -10.05 -2.89
N ALA A 109 24.57 -9.74 -3.75
CA ALA A 109 24.49 -9.95 -5.19
C ALA A 109 25.84 -10.43 -5.73
N PRO A 110 25.92 -10.91 -6.99
CA PRO A 110 27.19 -11.10 -7.67
C PRO A 110 27.96 -9.78 -7.85
N VAL A 111 29.20 -9.88 -8.31
CA VAL A 111 29.98 -8.70 -8.74
C VAL A 111 29.26 -8.04 -9.90
N ALA A 112 28.97 -6.74 -9.79
CA ALA A 112 28.31 -5.97 -10.83
C ALA A 112 28.89 -4.54 -10.88
N PRO A 113 28.88 -3.88 -12.06
CA PRO A 113 29.20 -2.47 -12.15
C PRO A 113 28.30 -1.63 -11.25
N ARG A 114 28.82 -0.51 -10.75
CA ARG A 114 28.00 0.46 -10.02
C ARG A 114 27.00 1.12 -10.97
N ALA A 115 25.72 0.85 -10.76
CA ALA A 115 24.64 1.43 -11.54
C ALA A 115 23.46 1.73 -10.64
N VAL A 116 22.78 2.86 -10.89
CA VAL A 116 21.54 3.24 -10.23
C VAL A 116 20.48 3.52 -11.29
N THR A 117 19.28 2.99 -11.06
CA THR A 117 18.09 3.31 -11.83
C THR A 117 16.97 3.81 -10.92
N GLU A 118 16.09 4.64 -11.47
CA GLU A 118 14.91 5.14 -10.76
C GLU A 118 13.61 4.76 -11.49
N ASN A 119 12.68 4.15 -10.76
CA ASN A 119 11.28 4.07 -11.15
C ASN A 119 10.46 5.15 -10.41
N PRO A 120 10.15 6.29 -11.05
CA PRO A 120 9.42 7.38 -10.41
C PRO A 120 7.94 7.03 -10.16
N THR A 121 7.38 6.08 -10.92
CA THR A 121 6.01 5.61 -10.72
C THR A 121 5.90 4.79 -9.45
N ALA A 122 6.83 3.85 -9.25
CA ALA A 122 6.89 3.03 -8.03
C ALA A 122 7.64 3.71 -6.87
N ARG A 123 8.14 4.94 -7.06
CA ARG A 123 8.99 5.67 -6.10
C ARG A 123 10.09 4.80 -5.51
N THR A 124 10.92 4.26 -6.39
CA THR A 124 11.98 3.32 -6.02
C THR A 124 13.24 3.62 -6.81
N TYR A 125 14.38 3.57 -6.12
CA TYR A 125 15.68 3.43 -6.72
C TYR A 125 16.13 1.97 -6.62
N ARG A 126 16.75 1.46 -7.69
CA ARG A 126 17.50 0.21 -7.66
C ARG A 126 18.96 0.52 -7.89
N ALA A 127 19.83 -0.09 -7.11
CA ALA A 127 21.26 0.00 -7.32
C ALA A 127 21.89 -1.38 -7.36
N THR A 128 22.94 -1.51 -8.16
CA THR A 128 23.84 -2.67 -8.17
C THR A 128 25.26 -2.16 -7.98
N ALA A 129 26.07 -2.94 -7.28
CA ALA A 129 27.50 -2.69 -7.10
C ALA A 129 28.19 -4.02 -6.76
N ASP A 130 29.51 -4.00 -6.56
CA ASP A 130 30.24 -5.19 -6.13
C ASP A 130 29.58 -5.82 -4.89
N ARG A 131 29.09 -7.06 -5.03
CA ARG A 131 28.51 -7.88 -3.96
C ARG A 131 27.19 -7.42 -3.35
N ILE A 132 26.58 -6.34 -3.83
CA ILE A 132 25.29 -5.85 -3.32
C ILE A 132 24.30 -5.48 -4.41
N ALA A 133 23.02 -5.70 -4.11
CA ALA A 133 21.89 -5.09 -4.81
C ALA A 133 21.04 -4.33 -3.79
N VAL A 134 20.59 -3.13 -4.15
CA VAL A 134 19.81 -2.24 -3.27
C VAL A 134 18.46 -1.98 -3.90
N THR A 135 17.40 -2.12 -3.12
CA THR A 135 16.08 -1.55 -3.41
C THR A 135 15.82 -0.47 -2.37
N ALA A 136 15.65 0.77 -2.82
CA ALA A 136 15.48 1.92 -1.96
C ALA A 136 14.18 2.65 -2.31
N ALA A 137 13.19 2.54 -1.43
CA ALA A 137 11.90 3.21 -1.59
C ALA A 137 11.97 4.64 -1.05
N TYR A 138 11.07 5.52 -1.52
CA TYR A 138 10.90 6.85 -0.96
C TYR A 138 9.43 7.28 -0.93
N GLY A 139 9.10 8.10 0.07
CA GLY A 139 7.81 8.74 0.24
C GLY A 139 7.82 10.14 -0.35
N TYR A 140 7.71 11.16 0.51
CA TYR A 140 7.75 12.57 0.10
C TYR A 140 9.18 13.14 0.08
N ASP A 141 10.12 12.57 0.84
CA ASP A 141 11.50 13.03 0.92
C ASP A 141 12.41 12.20 0.02
N ARG A 142 12.30 12.47 -1.28
CA ARG A 142 13.15 11.84 -2.28
C ARG A 142 14.64 12.15 -2.06
N ALA A 143 14.98 13.35 -1.56
CA ALA A 143 16.37 13.73 -1.33
C ALA A 143 17.02 12.86 -0.26
N ARG A 144 16.29 12.56 0.82
CA ARG A 144 16.75 11.68 1.90
C ARG A 144 17.25 10.33 1.39
N ILE A 145 16.49 9.66 0.52
CA ILE A 145 16.94 8.35 0.02
C ILE A 145 18.15 8.49 -0.92
N GLN A 146 18.26 9.61 -1.64
CA GLN A 146 19.43 9.89 -2.48
C GLN A 146 20.68 10.12 -1.61
N ASP A 147 20.55 10.80 -0.48
CA ASP A 147 21.66 11.00 0.46
C ASP A 147 22.13 9.67 1.06
N VAL A 148 21.18 8.80 1.46
CA VAL A 148 21.49 7.45 1.95
C VAL A 148 22.26 6.64 0.89
N LEU A 149 21.82 6.65 -0.37
CA LEU A 149 22.53 5.95 -1.46
C LEU A 149 23.90 6.56 -1.75
N SER A 150 24.02 7.89 -1.73
CA SER A 150 25.27 8.62 -1.97
C SER A 150 26.30 8.33 -0.89
N SER A 151 25.88 8.21 0.38
CA SER A 151 26.77 7.88 1.50
C SER A 151 27.47 6.52 1.33
N ALA A 152 26.82 5.58 0.63
CA ALA A 152 27.39 4.28 0.27
C ALA A 152 28.24 4.31 -1.02
N GLY A 153 28.46 5.48 -1.62
CA GLY A 153 29.22 5.61 -2.86
C GLY A 153 28.50 5.07 -4.10
N LEU A 154 27.17 4.98 -4.06
CA LEU A 154 26.33 4.63 -5.21
C LEU A 154 26.04 5.88 -6.06
N PRO A 155 26.15 5.81 -7.40
CA PRO A 155 26.09 6.98 -8.28
C PRO A 155 24.65 7.48 -8.53
N VAL A 156 23.91 7.82 -7.48
CA VAL A 156 22.49 8.21 -7.57
C VAL A 156 22.26 9.53 -8.30
N ALA A 157 23.23 10.45 -8.29
CA ALA A 157 23.17 11.69 -9.09
C ALA A 157 23.17 11.41 -10.60
N ALA A 158 23.72 10.27 -11.02
CA ALA A 158 23.69 9.76 -12.39
C ALA A 158 22.64 8.66 -12.59
N ALA A 159 21.63 8.59 -11.71
CA ALA A 159 20.57 7.59 -11.83
C ALA A 159 19.85 7.74 -13.17
N ARG A 160 19.84 6.66 -13.94
CA ARG A 160 19.04 6.59 -15.17
C ARG A 160 17.59 6.31 -14.81
N ARG A 161 16.66 6.68 -15.68
CA ARG A 161 15.30 6.14 -15.56
C ARG A 161 15.41 4.62 -15.66
N GLU A 162 14.75 3.91 -14.76
CA GLU A 162 14.55 2.47 -14.89
C GLU A 162 13.78 2.29 -16.19
N GLU A 163 14.50 1.92 -17.24
CA GLU A 163 13.87 1.42 -18.43
C GLU A 163 13.02 0.23 -17.98
N PRO A 164 11.83 0.03 -18.56
CA PRO A 164 11.28 -1.31 -18.53
C PRO A 164 12.45 -2.19 -18.93
N ALA A 165 12.83 -3.16 -18.10
CA ALA A 165 13.62 -4.24 -18.63
C ALA A 165 12.95 -4.61 -19.97
N GLN A 166 13.69 -5.04 -20.97
CA GLN A 166 13.07 -5.80 -22.04
C GLN A 166 12.48 -7.12 -21.47
N GLN A 167 11.83 -7.10 -20.30
CA GLN A 167 10.61 -7.81 -19.99
C GLN A 167 9.64 -7.56 -21.15
N ARG A 168 9.88 -8.31 -22.23
CA ARG A 168 8.82 -8.80 -23.08
C ARG A 168 7.68 -9.18 -22.15
N ALA A 169 6.48 -8.71 -22.46
CA ALA A 169 5.28 -9.21 -21.83
C ALA A 169 5.44 -10.73 -21.67
N ALA A 170 5.25 -11.23 -20.45
CA ALA A 170 5.35 -12.65 -20.24
C ALA A 170 4.31 -13.35 -21.13
N ALA A 171 4.53 -14.63 -21.43
CA ALA A 171 3.53 -15.39 -22.16
C ALA A 171 2.16 -15.20 -21.46
N PRO A 172 1.08 -14.87 -22.20
CA PRO A 172 -0.19 -14.55 -21.59
C PRO A 172 -0.76 -15.78 -20.89
N LEU A 173 -1.34 -15.58 -19.71
CA LEU A 173 -2.13 -16.60 -19.02
C LEU A 173 -3.42 -16.87 -19.79
N PRO A 174 -4.04 -18.05 -19.61
CA PRO A 174 -5.40 -18.29 -20.06
C PRO A 174 -6.36 -17.24 -19.50
N LYS A 175 -7.41 -16.92 -20.27
CA LYS A 175 -8.37 -15.85 -19.93
C LYS A 175 -9.10 -16.10 -18.61
N ASP A 176 -9.28 -17.36 -18.24
CA ASP A 176 -9.94 -17.76 -17.00
C ASP A 176 -9.04 -17.61 -15.77
N ALA A 177 -7.77 -17.17 -15.90
CA ALA A 177 -6.87 -16.95 -14.77
C ALA A 177 -7.41 -15.93 -13.74
N THR A 178 -8.33 -15.05 -14.16
CA THR A 178 -9.03 -14.12 -13.27
C THR A 178 -10.55 -14.34 -13.24
N SER A 179 -11.00 -15.55 -13.58
CA SER A 179 -12.39 -15.98 -13.56
C SER A 179 -12.53 -17.05 -12.48
N PHE A 180 -13.31 -16.76 -11.44
CA PHE A 180 -13.44 -17.66 -10.29
C PHE A 180 -14.72 -17.41 -9.50
N ARG A 181 -15.28 -18.50 -8.98
CA ARG A 181 -16.42 -18.48 -8.06
C ARG A 181 -16.10 -19.38 -6.88
N GLY A 182 -15.98 -18.81 -5.69
CA GLY A 182 -15.46 -19.56 -4.55
C GLY A 182 -14.86 -18.68 -3.48
N GLU A 183 -14.23 -19.32 -2.49
CA GLU A 183 -13.41 -18.62 -1.51
C GLU A 183 -12.08 -18.21 -2.14
N GLY A 184 -11.69 -16.96 -1.89
CA GLY A 184 -10.34 -16.47 -2.12
C GLY A 184 -9.83 -15.73 -0.90
N PHE A 185 -8.61 -15.24 -1.00
CA PHE A 185 -8.02 -14.37 0.00
C PHE A 185 -7.01 -13.44 -0.65
N ASP A 186 -6.72 -12.31 -0.03
CA ASP A 186 -5.57 -11.49 -0.40
C ASP A 186 -4.54 -11.45 0.73
N ALA A 187 -3.27 -11.26 0.33
CA ALA A 187 -2.15 -11.20 1.24
C ALA A 187 -1.12 -10.18 0.74
N CYS A 188 -0.51 -9.43 1.67
CA CYS A 188 0.38 -8.32 1.35
C CYS A 188 1.60 -8.73 0.51
N THR A 189 2.04 -9.98 0.63
CA THR A 189 3.12 -10.59 -0.16
C THR A 189 2.62 -11.84 -0.86
N ALA A 190 2.99 -12.02 -2.13
CA ALA A 190 2.84 -13.32 -2.80
C ALA A 190 3.53 -14.42 -1.96
N PRO A 191 2.83 -15.48 -1.52
CA PRO A 191 3.41 -16.52 -0.67
C PRO A 191 4.48 -17.37 -1.39
N SER A 192 5.31 -18.06 -0.62
CA SER A 192 6.27 -19.04 -1.14
C SER A 192 5.57 -20.21 -1.85
N GLN A 193 6.30 -20.97 -2.69
CA GLN A 193 5.71 -22.15 -3.35
C GLN A 193 5.22 -23.19 -2.34
N SER A 194 5.99 -23.45 -1.29
CA SER A 194 5.60 -24.39 -0.22
C SER A 194 4.36 -23.91 0.52
N ALA A 195 4.23 -22.61 0.76
CA ALA A 195 3.01 -22.03 1.34
C ALA A 195 1.80 -22.21 0.42
N MET A 196 1.95 -21.90 -0.87
CA MET A 196 0.88 -22.06 -1.85
C MET A 196 0.44 -23.52 -2.02
N ASP A 197 1.38 -24.47 -1.96
CA ASP A 197 1.07 -25.91 -2.02
C ASP A 197 0.31 -26.37 -0.77
N ALA A 198 0.82 -26.05 0.43
CA ALA A 198 0.16 -26.39 1.70
C ALA A 198 -1.25 -25.79 1.80
N TRP A 199 -1.41 -24.53 1.38
CA TRP A 199 -2.72 -23.88 1.39
C TRP A 199 -3.65 -24.42 0.32
N ARG A 200 -3.13 -24.89 -0.81
CA ARG A 200 -3.96 -25.49 -1.85
C ARG A 200 -4.58 -26.81 -1.37
N ASP A 201 -3.81 -27.59 -0.62
CA ASP A 201 -4.23 -28.91 -0.15
C ASP A 201 -5.15 -28.82 1.08
N ASP A 202 -4.92 -27.85 1.97
CA ASP A 202 -5.54 -27.81 3.30
C ASP A 202 -6.45 -26.60 3.58
N SER A 203 -6.71 -25.73 2.59
CA SER A 203 -7.60 -24.56 2.73
C SER A 203 -8.81 -24.63 1.78
N PRO A 204 -9.91 -23.89 2.07
CA PRO A 204 -11.06 -23.82 1.17
C PRO A 204 -10.82 -22.89 -0.04
N TYR A 205 -9.65 -22.23 -0.12
CA TYR A 205 -9.39 -21.15 -1.06
C TYR A 205 -8.97 -21.67 -2.43
N GLY A 206 -9.51 -21.07 -3.49
CA GLY A 206 -9.10 -21.34 -4.88
C GLY A 206 -8.61 -20.10 -5.63
N ALA A 207 -8.72 -18.91 -5.03
CA ALA A 207 -8.22 -17.67 -5.60
C ALA A 207 -7.35 -16.88 -4.62
N ILE A 208 -6.38 -16.13 -5.15
CA ILE A 208 -5.51 -15.25 -4.38
C ILE A 208 -5.44 -13.84 -4.99
N GLY A 209 -5.60 -12.83 -4.14
CA GLY A 209 -5.39 -11.43 -4.44
C GLY A 209 -3.90 -11.11 -4.39
N VAL A 210 -3.38 -10.53 -5.46
CA VAL A 210 -1.95 -10.21 -5.59
C VAL A 210 -1.74 -8.74 -5.89
N TYR A 211 -0.96 -8.06 -5.06
CA TYR A 211 -0.65 -6.64 -5.24
C TYR A 211 0.43 -6.46 -6.31
N ILE A 212 0.00 -6.18 -7.54
CA ILE A 212 0.88 -6.16 -8.72
C ILE A 212 1.70 -4.87 -8.83
N GLY A 213 1.28 -3.78 -8.20
CA GLY A 213 1.97 -2.51 -8.29
C GLY A 213 1.25 -1.35 -7.63
N GLY A 214 1.65 -0.15 -8.03
CA GLY A 214 1.18 1.11 -7.47
C GLY A 214 2.15 1.71 -6.47
N LEU A 215 2.19 3.04 -6.46
CA LEU A 215 3.15 3.81 -5.67
C LEU A 215 2.94 3.64 -4.15
N ASN A 216 1.72 3.28 -3.73
CA ASN A 216 1.38 3.05 -2.33
C ASN A 216 1.46 1.56 -1.95
N ARG A 217 1.97 0.67 -2.82
CA ARG A 217 2.20 -0.73 -2.45
C ARG A 217 3.38 -0.85 -1.49
N ALA A 218 3.11 -1.31 -0.27
CA ALA A 218 4.05 -1.30 0.83
C ALA A 218 4.97 -2.52 0.90
N CYS A 219 4.41 -3.74 0.80
CA CYS A 219 5.20 -4.95 1.00
C CYS A 219 6.12 -5.26 -0.19
N ALA A 220 7.32 -5.78 0.11
CA ALA A 220 8.19 -6.34 -0.90
C ALA A 220 7.57 -7.61 -1.49
N GLN A 221 7.70 -7.79 -2.79
CA GLN A 221 7.01 -8.85 -3.53
C GLN A 221 8.02 -9.84 -4.10
N GLN A 222 8.73 -10.52 -3.19
CA GLN A 222 9.86 -11.40 -3.52
C GLN A 222 9.47 -12.54 -4.47
N HIS A 223 8.30 -13.14 -4.26
CA HIS A 223 7.86 -14.31 -5.03
C HIS A 223 7.02 -13.94 -6.25
N LEU A 224 6.50 -12.71 -6.35
CA LEU A 224 5.59 -12.32 -7.42
C LEU A 224 6.34 -12.12 -8.75
N THR A 225 6.44 -13.18 -9.52
CA THR A 225 7.06 -13.23 -10.85
C THR A 225 6.11 -13.88 -11.86
N ALA A 226 6.36 -13.71 -13.16
CA ALA A 226 5.57 -14.38 -14.19
C ALA A 226 5.58 -15.92 -14.03
N ASP A 227 6.72 -16.50 -13.65
CA ASP A 227 6.85 -17.95 -13.43
C ASP A 227 6.07 -18.40 -12.21
N TRP A 228 6.09 -17.63 -11.13
CA TRP A 228 5.26 -17.92 -9.95
C TRP A 228 3.78 -17.86 -10.29
N VAL A 229 3.32 -16.81 -10.98
CA VAL A 229 1.91 -16.68 -11.38
C VAL A 229 1.50 -17.82 -12.30
N ARG A 230 2.33 -18.18 -13.28
CA ARG A 230 2.10 -19.34 -14.14
C ARG A 230 2.01 -20.65 -13.34
N THR A 231 2.89 -20.83 -12.37
CA THR A 231 2.93 -22.02 -11.52
C THR A 231 1.67 -22.13 -10.66
N GLN A 232 1.22 -21.04 -10.03
CA GLN A 232 -0.01 -21.14 -9.23
C GLN A 232 -1.23 -21.35 -10.13
N TYR A 233 -1.27 -20.72 -11.31
CA TYR A 233 -2.32 -20.99 -12.30
C TYR A 233 -2.41 -22.49 -12.66
N THR A 234 -1.28 -23.14 -12.97
CA THR A 234 -1.26 -24.58 -13.32
C THR A 234 -1.57 -25.49 -12.14
N ARG A 235 -1.28 -25.04 -10.91
CA ARG A 235 -1.73 -25.67 -9.65
C ARG A 235 -3.19 -25.35 -9.31
N GLY A 236 -3.89 -24.69 -10.23
CA GLY A 236 -5.33 -24.47 -10.20
C GLY A 236 -5.77 -23.23 -9.44
N TRP A 237 -4.85 -22.36 -9.01
CA TRP A 237 -5.20 -21.09 -8.40
C TRP A 237 -5.74 -20.12 -9.46
N ARG A 238 -6.58 -19.19 -9.01
CA ARG A 238 -7.03 -18.02 -9.77
C ARG A 238 -6.60 -16.74 -9.07
N PHE A 239 -6.64 -15.63 -9.78
CA PHE A 239 -6.09 -14.37 -9.30
C PHE A 239 -7.10 -13.23 -9.40
N PHE A 240 -6.99 -12.28 -8.47
CA PHE A 240 -7.59 -10.96 -8.61
C PHE A 240 -6.49 -9.91 -8.38
N PRO A 241 -5.85 -9.41 -9.46
CA PRO A 241 -4.74 -8.47 -9.36
C PRO A 241 -5.16 -7.12 -8.78
N LEU A 242 -4.52 -6.71 -7.69
CA LEU A 242 -4.76 -5.46 -6.97
C LEU A 242 -3.67 -4.43 -7.29
N TYR A 243 -4.06 -3.18 -7.55
CA TYR A 243 -3.18 -2.06 -7.83
C TYR A 243 -3.37 -0.96 -6.79
N VAL A 244 -2.34 -0.71 -5.97
CA VAL A 244 -2.40 0.26 -4.86
C VAL A 244 -1.97 1.65 -5.36
N GLY A 245 -2.91 2.28 -6.07
CA GLY A 245 -2.77 3.61 -6.64
C GLY A 245 -2.78 4.73 -5.59
N ARG A 246 -3.07 5.95 -6.05
CA ARG A 246 -3.24 7.10 -5.16
C ARG A 246 -4.51 6.97 -4.35
N GLN A 247 -4.45 7.47 -3.11
CA GLN A 247 -5.53 7.28 -2.14
C GLN A 247 -6.35 8.56 -1.96
N PRO A 248 -7.61 8.47 -1.50
CA PRO A 248 -8.47 9.64 -1.27
C PRO A 248 -7.82 10.70 -0.35
N SER A 249 -7.07 10.25 0.66
CA SER A 249 -6.23 11.08 1.52
C SER A 249 -4.93 10.32 1.87
N SER A 250 -3.98 11.00 2.52
CA SER A 250 -2.72 10.39 2.96
C SER A 250 -2.89 9.46 4.16
N ASP A 251 -3.96 9.62 4.93
CA ASP A 251 -4.29 8.94 6.18
C ASP A 251 -5.52 8.02 6.10
N GLY A 252 -6.17 7.93 4.93
CA GLY A 252 -7.37 7.13 4.73
C GLY A 252 -7.11 5.63 4.92
N GLY A 253 -8.01 4.95 5.65
CA GLY A 253 -7.95 3.52 5.89
C GLY A 253 -6.58 3.04 6.41
N SER A 254 -5.96 2.10 5.68
CA SER A 254 -4.67 1.50 6.05
C SER A 254 -3.44 2.41 5.88
N CYS A 255 -3.60 3.62 5.36
CA CYS A 255 -2.48 4.47 4.94
C CYS A 255 -1.65 5.09 6.07
N GLY A 256 -2.22 5.33 7.25
CA GLY A 256 -1.48 5.82 8.42
C GLY A 256 -0.66 7.11 8.21
N GLY A 257 -1.00 7.94 7.21
CA GLY A 257 -0.28 9.15 6.82
C GLY A 257 0.79 8.95 5.72
N GLY A 258 1.13 7.70 5.39
CA GLY A 258 2.20 7.35 4.46
C GLY A 258 1.79 7.23 2.99
N CYS A 259 0.50 7.39 2.66
CA CYS A 259 0.04 7.30 1.27
C CYS A 259 0.21 8.62 0.51
N ALA A 260 0.54 8.53 -0.78
CA ALA A 260 0.34 9.66 -1.67
C ALA A 260 -1.13 9.78 -2.05
N ALA A 261 -1.70 10.95 -1.74
CA ALA A 261 -3.09 11.27 -2.03
C ALA A 261 -3.34 11.61 -3.51
N ILE A 262 -4.60 11.58 -3.92
CA ILE A 262 -5.07 12.09 -5.21
C ILE A 262 -4.98 13.62 -5.20
N THR A 263 -4.27 14.18 -6.18
CA THR A 263 -4.13 15.64 -6.35
C THR A 263 -4.48 16.12 -7.76
N SER A 264 -4.55 15.21 -8.72
CA SER A 264 -4.94 15.49 -10.12
C SER A 264 -5.68 14.27 -10.67
N PRO A 265 -6.98 14.13 -10.34
CA PRO A 265 -7.72 12.88 -10.51
C PRO A 265 -7.62 12.25 -11.89
N VAL A 266 -7.91 13.01 -12.95
CA VAL A 266 -7.99 12.47 -14.31
C VAL A 266 -6.63 12.02 -14.83
N SER A 267 -5.60 12.86 -14.70
CA SER A 267 -4.25 12.53 -15.18
C SER A 267 -3.62 11.40 -14.36
N GLN A 268 -3.83 11.41 -13.04
CA GLN A 268 -3.31 10.36 -12.16
C GLN A 268 -4.05 9.03 -12.34
N GLY A 269 -5.35 9.04 -12.60
CA GLY A 269 -6.14 7.83 -12.86
C GLY A 269 -5.70 7.17 -14.17
N THR A 270 -5.51 7.98 -15.21
CA THR A 270 -4.98 7.53 -16.51
C THR A 270 -3.58 6.91 -16.35
N ALA A 271 -2.66 7.62 -15.69
CA ALA A 271 -1.30 7.12 -15.44
C ALA A 271 -1.28 5.86 -14.56
N GLY A 272 -2.21 5.75 -13.60
CA GLY A 272 -2.38 4.56 -12.77
C GLY A 272 -2.80 3.34 -13.60
N ALA A 273 -3.71 3.51 -14.55
CA ALA A 273 -4.12 2.44 -15.46
C ALA A 273 -2.99 2.00 -16.39
N ASP A 274 -2.20 2.94 -16.91
CA ASP A 274 -1.01 2.64 -17.71
C ASP A 274 0.02 1.80 -16.94
N ASP A 275 0.32 2.18 -15.69
CA ASP A 275 1.23 1.38 -14.86
C ASP A 275 0.62 0.03 -14.49
N ALA A 276 -0.65 -0.03 -14.09
CA ALA A 276 -1.33 -1.28 -13.77
C ALA A 276 -1.26 -2.30 -14.93
N VAL A 277 -1.51 -1.85 -16.16
CA VAL A 277 -1.38 -2.69 -17.36
C VAL A 277 0.06 -3.14 -17.59
N LYS A 278 1.04 -2.26 -17.37
CA LYS A 278 2.47 -2.61 -17.48
C LYS A 278 2.86 -3.69 -16.48
N GLN A 279 2.46 -3.54 -15.21
CA GLN A 279 2.73 -4.52 -14.16
C GLN A 279 2.02 -5.86 -14.43
N ALA A 280 0.75 -5.79 -14.85
CA ALA A 280 -0.03 -6.96 -15.22
C ALA A 280 0.61 -7.74 -16.37
N ALA A 281 0.99 -7.06 -17.46
CA ALA A 281 1.62 -7.67 -18.62
C ALA A 281 2.98 -8.32 -18.29
N ALA A 282 3.76 -7.72 -17.39
CA ALA A 282 5.03 -8.30 -16.93
C ALA A 282 4.84 -9.62 -16.15
N LEU A 283 3.66 -9.84 -15.57
CA LEU A 283 3.27 -11.07 -14.86
C LEU A 283 2.48 -12.07 -15.73
N GLY A 284 2.19 -11.71 -16.98
CA GLY A 284 1.43 -12.56 -17.91
C GLY A 284 -0.09 -12.36 -17.85
N PHE A 285 -0.58 -11.40 -17.07
CA PHE A 285 -1.99 -10.99 -17.11
C PHE A 285 -2.23 -10.13 -18.35
N GLY A 286 -2.81 -10.75 -19.39
CA GLY A 286 -3.04 -10.12 -20.68
C GLY A 286 -4.37 -9.36 -20.76
N LYS A 287 -4.70 -8.88 -21.96
CA LYS A 287 -5.98 -8.23 -22.26
C LYS A 287 -7.17 -9.08 -21.82
N GLY A 288 -8.21 -8.42 -21.32
CA GLY A 288 -9.41 -9.03 -20.72
C GLY A 288 -9.31 -9.33 -19.23
N THR A 289 -8.10 -9.29 -18.64
CA THR A 289 -7.91 -9.40 -17.18
C THR A 289 -8.62 -8.24 -16.48
N VAL A 290 -9.28 -8.54 -15.35
CA VAL A 290 -9.80 -7.51 -14.42
C VAL A 290 -8.66 -7.00 -13.55
N LEU A 291 -8.40 -5.70 -13.56
CA LEU A 291 -7.42 -5.05 -12.69
C LEU A 291 -8.14 -4.18 -11.67
N TYR A 292 -7.96 -4.50 -10.39
CA TYR A 292 -8.66 -3.85 -9.29
C TYR A 292 -7.85 -2.66 -8.79
N LEU A 293 -8.42 -1.45 -8.91
CA LEU A 293 -7.88 -0.28 -8.23
C LEU A 293 -8.26 -0.33 -6.75
N ASP A 294 -7.25 -0.37 -5.88
CA ASP A 294 -7.42 -0.34 -4.43
C ASP A 294 -7.61 1.11 -3.94
N LEU A 295 -8.80 1.41 -3.42
CA LEU A 295 -9.15 2.67 -2.79
C LEU A 295 -9.61 2.42 -1.35
N GLU A 296 -8.77 2.84 -0.41
CA GLU A 296 -9.02 2.76 1.01
C GLU A 296 -10.22 3.62 1.45
N HIS A 297 -10.72 3.34 2.65
CA HIS A 297 -11.86 4.06 3.20
C HIS A 297 -11.62 5.58 3.24
N TYR A 298 -12.66 6.34 2.92
CA TYR A 298 -12.72 7.79 3.01
C TYR A 298 -14.13 8.21 3.40
N GLU A 299 -14.27 9.38 4.02
CA GLU A 299 -15.57 9.96 4.31
C GLU A 299 -16.18 10.55 3.03
N PRO A 300 -17.35 10.05 2.56
CA PRO A 300 -17.99 10.59 1.37
C PRO A 300 -18.47 12.02 1.56
N GLY A 301 -18.42 12.80 0.47
CA GLY A 301 -18.96 14.15 0.40
C GLY A 301 -18.04 15.14 -0.29
N GLY A 302 -18.66 16.16 -0.88
CA GLY A 302 -17.99 17.31 -1.48
C GLY A 302 -16.84 16.92 -2.42
N LYS A 303 -15.70 17.60 -2.25
CA LYS A 303 -14.53 17.46 -3.12
C LYS A 303 -13.88 16.07 -3.07
N VAL A 304 -14.02 15.33 -1.97
CA VAL A 304 -13.39 14.01 -1.84
C VAL A 304 -14.09 13.03 -2.77
N THR A 305 -15.42 12.95 -2.73
CA THR A 305 -16.22 12.14 -3.67
C THR A 305 -15.94 12.52 -5.12
N ASP A 306 -15.96 13.82 -5.46
CA ASP A 306 -15.68 14.27 -6.83
C ASP A 306 -14.28 13.84 -7.30
N SER A 307 -13.27 13.97 -6.43
CA SER A 307 -11.89 13.59 -6.70
C SER A 307 -11.74 12.07 -6.91
N VAL A 308 -12.30 11.27 -6.01
CA VAL A 308 -12.23 9.79 -6.07
C VAL A 308 -12.96 9.27 -7.31
N LEU A 309 -14.17 9.75 -7.58
CA LEU A 309 -14.94 9.31 -8.74
C LEU A 309 -14.29 9.72 -10.06
N ALA A 310 -13.74 10.93 -10.17
CA ALA A 310 -13.00 11.34 -11.36
C ALA A 310 -11.70 10.52 -11.57
N TYR A 311 -11.01 10.15 -10.48
CA TYR A 311 -9.82 9.30 -10.51
C TYR A 311 -10.15 7.89 -10.99
N LEU A 312 -11.14 7.24 -10.38
CA LEU A 312 -11.58 5.90 -10.75
C LEU A 312 -12.19 5.85 -12.16
N GLN A 313 -12.97 6.85 -12.56
CA GLN A 313 -13.51 6.93 -13.92
C GLN A 313 -12.37 7.01 -14.96
N ALA A 314 -11.36 7.86 -14.73
CA ALA A 314 -10.23 7.96 -15.65
C ALA A 314 -9.42 6.66 -15.73
N TYR A 315 -9.23 5.98 -14.58
CA TYR A 315 -8.62 4.65 -14.53
C TYR A 315 -9.43 3.63 -15.33
N THR A 316 -10.75 3.58 -15.12
CA THR A 316 -11.69 2.66 -15.79
C THR A 316 -11.67 2.84 -17.30
N VAL A 317 -11.89 4.07 -17.77
CA VAL A 317 -11.91 4.40 -19.21
C VAL A 317 -10.56 4.07 -19.86
N ARG A 318 -9.44 4.33 -19.15
CA ARG A 318 -8.12 4.02 -19.68
C ARG A 318 -7.87 2.51 -19.77
N LEU A 319 -8.27 1.72 -18.77
CA LEU A 319 -8.18 0.26 -18.85
C LEU A 319 -8.97 -0.31 -20.03
N HIS A 320 -10.20 0.17 -20.25
CA HIS A 320 -11.01 -0.23 -21.40
C HIS A 320 -10.31 0.08 -22.72
N ALA A 321 -9.73 1.28 -22.86
CA ALA A 321 -8.95 1.67 -24.04
C ALA A 321 -7.70 0.81 -24.26
N LEU A 322 -7.11 0.26 -23.19
CA LEU A 322 -5.96 -0.65 -23.23
C LEU A 322 -6.37 -2.13 -23.44
N GLY A 323 -7.67 -2.43 -23.46
CA GLY A 323 -8.22 -3.77 -23.64
C GLY A 323 -8.27 -4.61 -22.36
N TYR A 324 -8.28 -3.98 -21.19
CA TYR A 324 -8.46 -4.62 -19.88
C TYR A 324 -9.84 -4.31 -19.30
N ARG A 325 -10.26 -5.09 -18.31
CA ARG A 325 -11.46 -4.82 -17.51
C ARG A 325 -11.05 -4.07 -16.24
N SER A 326 -11.92 -3.17 -15.78
CA SER A 326 -11.72 -2.43 -14.55
C SER A 326 -12.42 -3.11 -13.38
N GLY A 327 -11.67 -3.37 -12.31
CA GLY A 327 -12.20 -3.63 -10.99
C GLY A 327 -11.98 -2.43 -10.08
N ALA A 328 -12.81 -2.28 -9.05
CA ALA A 328 -12.54 -1.33 -7.97
C ALA A 328 -12.72 -2.02 -6.62
N TYR A 329 -11.73 -1.88 -5.75
CA TYR A 329 -11.84 -2.23 -4.34
C TYR A 329 -12.22 -0.99 -3.52
N GLY A 330 -13.16 -1.15 -2.59
CA GLY A 330 -13.50 -0.11 -1.63
C GLY A 330 -14.62 -0.48 -0.67
N ASN A 331 -14.83 0.32 0.37
CA ASN A 331 -15.79 0.02 1.42
C ASN A 331 -17.25 0.29 1.01
N THR A 332 -18.18 -0.52 1.52
CA THR A 332 -19.63 -0.30 1.39
C THR A 332 -20.12 1.06 1.91
N SER A 333 -19.46 1.64 2.93
CA SER A 333 -19.77 2.97 3.46
C SER A 333 -19.17 4.13 2.67
N SER A 334 -18.23 3.87 1.75
CA SER A 334 -17.51 4.90 0.99
C SER A 334 -17.68 4.75 -0.52
N LEU A 335 -16.69 4.16 -1.19
CA LEU A 335 -16.62 4.06 -2.65
C LEU A 335 -17.87 3.42 -3.26
N VAL A 336 -18.34 2.33 -2.67
CA VAL A 336 -19.51 1.60 -3.18
C VAL A 336 -20.76 2.48 -3.09
N SER A 337 -20.94 3.19 -1.97
CA SER A 337 -22.04 4.13 -1.78
C SER A 337 -22.00 5.26 -2.82
N ASP A 338 -20.82 5.86 -3.03
CA ASP A 338 -20.62 6.94 -4.00
C ASP A 338 -20.87 6.49 -5.45
N LEU A 339 -20.39 5.30 -5.83
CA LEU A 339 -20.64 4.72 -7.15
C LEU A 339 -22.13 4.47 -7.38
N ILE A 340 -22.85 3.96 -6.39
CA ILE A 340 -24.31 3.72 -6.49
C ILE A 340 -25.06 5.04 -6.63
N ALA A 341 -24.72 6.05 -5.82
CA ALA A 341 -25.36 7.36 -5.83
C ALA A 341 -25.10 8.12 -7.14
N ASN A 342 -23.94 7.91 -7.78
CA ASN A 342 -23.51 8.61 -8.98
C ASN A 342 -23.50 7.75 -10.25
N LYS A 343 -24.11 6.56 -10.24
CA LYS A 343 -24.06 5.58 -11.34
C LYS A 343 -24.48 6.10 -12.72
N SER A 344 -25.28 7.16 -12.79
CA SER A 344 -25.69 7.81 -14.05
C SER A 344 -24.72 8.88 -14.53
N ARG A 345 -23.74 9.26 -13.72
CA ARG A 345 -22.77 10.35 -13.97
C ARG A 345 -21.35 9.86 -14.22
N VAL A 346 -21.03 8.63 -13.83
CA VAL A 346 -19.70 8.05 -13.95
C VAL A 346 -19.72 6.73 -14.71
N THR A 347 -18.60 6.38 -15.33
CA THR A 347 -18.37 5.03 -15.83
C THR A 347 -18.09 4.12 -14.63
N LEU A 348 -18.99 3.16 -14.38
CA LEU A 348 -18.79 2.17 -13.32
C LEU A 348 -17.67 1.19 -13.70
N PRO A 349 -16.90 0.67 -12.73
CA PRO A 349 -16.01 -0.46 -12.95
C PRO A 349 -16.81 -1.70 -13.38
N ASP A 350 -16.19 -2.59 -14.14
CA ASP A 350 -16.81 -3.84 -14.59
C ASP A 350 -17.04 -4.83 -13.45
N VAL A 351 -16.22 -4.77 -12.40
CA VAL A 351 -16.30 -5.64 -11.21
C VAL A 351 -16.14 -4.80 -9.95
N ILE A 352 -16.96 -5.06 -8.93
CA ILE A 352 -16.82 -4.42 -7.61
C ILE A 352 -16.26 -5.42 -6.60
N HIS A 353 -15.15 -5.07 -5.96
CA HIS A 353 -14.59 -5.75 -4.80
C HIS A 353 -14.93 -4.94 -3.55
N PHE A 354 -16.03 -5.28 -2.89
CA PHE A 354 -16.50 -4.46 -1.78
C PHE A 354 -15.99 -5.00 -0.44
N ALA A 355 -15.49 -4.09 0.40
CA ALA A 355 -15.17 -4.39 1.78
C ALA A 355 -16.41 -4.18 2.67
N ARG A 356 -16.81 -5.25 3.35
CA ARG A 356 -17.78 -5.21 4.45
C ARG A 356 -17.49 -6.36 5.40
N TRP A 357 -16.80 -6.09 6.49
CA TRP A 357 -16.35 -7.14 7.42
C TRP A 357 -17.47 -7.66 8.33
N ASN A 358 -18.48 -8.31 7.74
CA ASN A 358 -19.65 -8.86 8.39
C ASN A 358 -19.52 -10.37 8.69
N ARG A 359 -18.39 -10.99 8.33
CA ARG A 359 -18.11 -12.42 8.48
C ARG A 359 -19.06 -13.34 7.68
N VAL A 360 -19.77 -12.81 6.69
CA VAL A 360 -20.68 -13.58 5.83
C VAL A 360 -20.04 -13.77 4.46
N SER A 361 -19.65 -15.00 4.14
CA SER A 361 -19.12 -15.36 2.81
C SER A 361 -20.24 -15.40 1.76
N SER A 362 -20.59 -14.23 1.23
CA SER A 362 -21.62 -14.02 0.21
C SER A 362 -21.28 -12.78 -0.61
N THR A 363 -21.43 -12.84 -1.94
CA THR A 363 -21.32 -11.66 -2.82
C THR A 363 -22.62 -10.86 -2.92
N SER A 364 -23.70 -11.37 -2.33
CA SER A 364 -24.96 -10.63 -2.15
C SER A 364 -24.91 -9.80 -0.88
N ASP A 365 -25.17 -8.51 -1.02
CA ASP A 365 -25.18 -7.54 0.07
C ASP A 365 -26.33 -6.54 -0.11
N SER A 366 -27.08 -6.26 0.96
CA SER A 366 -28.24 -5.36 0.93
C SER A 366 -27.90 -3.90 0.62
N SER A 367 -26.65 -3.47 0.82
CA SER A 367 -26.21 -2.12 0.46
C SER A 367 -25.95 -1.95 -1.04
N ILE A 368 -25.88 -3.05 -1.79
CA ILE A 368 -25.65 -3.04 -3.24
C ILE A 368 -26.93 -3.51 -3.94
N PRO A 369 -27.64 -2.63 -4.68
CA PRO A 369 -28.82 -3.01 -5.44
C PRO A 369 -28.59 -4.28 -6.27
N SER A 370 -29.56 -5.21 -6.25
CA SER A 370 -29.47 -6.49 -6.96
C SER A 370 -29.35 -6.36 -8.49
N THR A 371 -29.56 -5.17 -9.03
CA THR A 371 -29.44 -4.84 -10.46
C THR A 371 -28.06 -4.31 -10.85
N LEU A 372 -27.17 -4.02 -9.89
CA LEU A 372 -25.81 -3.55 -10.16
C LEU A 372 -24.80 -4.68 -9.98
N TRP A 373 -23.82 -4.81 -10.89
CA TRP A 373 -22.82 -5.88 -10.85
C TRP A 373 -23.45 -7.27 -10.65
N ASN A 374 -24.53 -7.58 -11.34
CA ASN A 374 -25.34 -8.77 -11.11
C ASN A 374 -25.08 -9.91 -12.11
N LYS A 375 -24.02 -9.81 -12.90
CA LYS A 375 -23.63 -10.79 -13.93
C LYS A 375 -22.27 -11.39 -13.63
N HIS A 376 -22.09 -11.93 -12.42
CA HIS A 376 -20.78 -12.43 -11.94
C HIS A 376 -19.72 -11.32 -11.98
N GLN A 377 -19.98 -10.26 -11.21
CA GLN A 377 -19.19 -9.03 -11.20
C GLN A 377 -18.92 -8.55 -9.76
N ARG A 378 -18.87 -9.46 -8.79
CA ARG A 378 -18.71 -9.11 -7.37
C ARG A 378 -17.63 -9.94 -6.69
N VAL A 379 -16.82 -9.27 -5.89
CA VAL A 379 -15.95 -9.86 -4.88
C VAL A 379 -16.29 -9.21 -3.54
N HIS A 380 -16.33 -9.99 -2.47
CA HIS A 380 -16.64 -9.49 -1.13
C HIS A 380 -15.51 -9.82 -0.18
N GLN A 381 -14.82 -8.80 0.33
CA GLN A 381 -13.89 -8.95 1.45
C GLN A 381 -14.70 -8.94 2.76
N TYR A 382 -14.95 -10.14 3.30
CA TYR A 382 -15.91 -10.35 4.39
C TYR A 382 -15.24 -10.49 5.78
N VAL A 383 -13.92 -10.67 5.81
CA VAL A 383 -13.07 -10.60 7.02
C VAL A 383 -11.77 -9.89 6.65
N GLY A 384 -11.41 -8.86 7.39
CA GLY A 384 -10.10 -8.21 7.27
C GLY A 384 -9.15 -8.60 8.41
N ASP A 385 -7.85 -8.55 8.13
CA ASP A 385 -6.70 -8.68 9.02
C ASP A 385 -6.80 -9.88 9.97
N THR A 386 -6.92 -11.07 9.39
CA THR A 386 -6.92 -12.32 10.15
C THR A 386 -5.69 -13.14 9.85
N THR A 387 -5.30 -14.02 10.77
CA THR A 387 -4.19 -14.95 10.54
C THR A 387 -4.69 -16.37 10.62
N GLU A 388 -4.40 -17.14 9.57
CA GLU A 388 -4.84 -18.52 9.44
C GLU A 388 -3.67 -19.47 9.27
N THR A 389 -3.95 -20.76 9.47
CA THR A 389 -2.97 -21.81 9.33
C THR A 389 -3.59 -22.98 8.58
N HIS A 390 -3.03 -23.29 7.42
CA HIS A 390 -3.41 -24.41 6.56
C HIS A 390 -2.15 -25.18 6.20
N GLY A 391 -2.19 -26.50 6.29
CA GLY A 391 -1.02 -27.37 6.06
C GLY A 391 0.19 -27.00 6.91
N GLY A 392 -0.04 -26.52 8.13
CA GLY A 392 1.00 -26.06 9.05
C GLY A 392 1.64 -24.71 8.70
N VAL A 393 1.20 -24.04 7.63
CA VAL A 393 1.74 -22.75 7.19
C VAL A 393 0.81 -21.61 7.61
N ARG A 394 1.38 -20.64 8.34
CA ARG A 394 0.67 -19.47 8.86
C ARG A 394 0.78 -18.28 7.90
N ILE A 395 -0.34 -17.68 7.50
CA ILE A 395 -0.38 -16.46 6.66
C ILE A 395 -1.43 -15.50 7.21
N SER A 396 -1.10 -14.21 7.27
CA SER A 396 -2.08 -13.16 7.52
C SER A 396 -2.76 -12.77 6.21
N ILE A 397 -4.09 -12.80 6.20
CA ILE A 397 -4.91 -12.64 5.00
C ILE A 397 -6.14 -11.76 5.29
N ASP A 398 -6.71 -11.22 4.23
CA ASP A 398 -8.11 -10.84 4.19
C ASP A 398 -8.90 -11.95 3.47
N ARG A 399 -10.10 -12.29 3.95
CA ARG A 399 -10.94 -13.35 3.34
C ARG A 399 -11.89 -12.76 2.33
N ASP A 400 -11.94 -13.39 1.16
CA ASP A 400 -12.78 -12.99 0.05
C ASP A 400 -13.72 -14.08 -0.43
N ARG A 401 -14.90 -13.66 -0.88
CA ARG A 401 -15.80 -14.49 -1.69
C ARG A 401 -15.88 -13.90 -3.09
N LEU A 402 -15.57 -14.70 -4.10
CA LEU A 402 -15.60 -14.29 -5.51
C LEU A 402 -16.84 -14.84 -6.21
N ASP A 403 -17.40 -14.01 -7.08
CA ASP A 403 -18.35 -14.36 -8.14
C ASP A 403 -18.00 -13.51 -9.37
N VAL A 404 -16.98 -13.95 -10.12
CA VAL A 404 -16.42 -13.22 -11.27
C VAL A 404 -16.23 -14.15 -12.46
N ASP A 405 -16.81 -13.78 -13.60
CA ASP A 405 -16.63 -14.46 -14.88
C ASP A 405 -15.68 -13.73 -15.83
#